data_AF-A0A1Y4RVF6-F1
#
_entry.id   AF-A0A1Y4RVF6-F1
#
_cell.length_a   1.000
_cell.length_b   1.000
_cell.length_c   1.000
_cell.angle_alpha   90.00
_cell.angle_beta   90.00
_cell.angle_gamma   90.00
#
_symmetry.space_group_name_H-M   'P 1'
#
loop_
_entity.id
_entity.type
_entity.pdbx_description
1 polymer ?
#
loop_
_entity_poly.entity_id
_entity_poly.type
_entity_poly.pdbx_seq_one_letter_code
_entity_poly.pdbx_strand_id
1 'polypeptide(L)' 'MEKKYMSPEEAAPMLGISPAKVRQYMRNGVLDLGLVVDPKKSGEKNWRFKIYPAKLYKVIGGDPDGSN' A
#
# COMPACT_ATOMS: atom_id res chain seq x y z
N MET A 1 -13.32 4.74 -13.51
CA MET A 1 -12.55 5.11 -12.30
C MET A 1 -11.10 4.70 -12.52
N GLU A 2 -10.22 5.66 -12.79
CA GLU A 2 -8.78 5.41 -12.77
C GLU A 2 -8.42 4.85 -11.39
N LYS A 3 -7.98 3.60 -11.31
CA LYS A 3 -7.45 3.04 -10.06
C LYS A 3 -6.13 3.75 -9.79
N LYS A 4 -6.18 4.90 -9.11
CA LYS A 4 -5.00 5.61 -8.64
C LYS A 4 -4.36 4.76 -7.55
N TYR A 5 -3.29 4.06 -7.91
CA TYR A 5 -2.46 3.33 -6.95
C TYR A 5 -1.64 4.34 -6.16
N MET A 6 -1.46 4.10 -4.86
CA MET A 6 -0.63 4.92 -4.01
C MET A 6 0.75 4.28 -3.83
N SER A 7 1.76 5.13 -3.64
CA SER A 7 3.08 4.68 -3.22
C SER A 7 3.12 4.47 -1.69
N PRO A 8 4.11 3.71 -1.17
CA PRO A 8 4.31 3.59 0.26
C PRO A 8 4.60 4.92 0.95
N GLU A 9 5.18 5.91 0.25
CA GLU A 9 5.38 7.24 0.81
C GLU A 9 4.05 7.97 1.06
N GLU A 10 3.07 7.80 0.16
CA GLU A 10 1.75 8.43 0.32
C GLU A 10 0.88 7.71 1.38
N ALA A 11 1.01 6.38 1.48
CA ALA A 11 0.22 5.58 2.43
C ALA A 11 0.76 5.65 3.87
N ALA A 12 2.06 5.84 4.04
CA ALA A 12 2.73 5.97 5.33
C ALA A 12 2.08 6.98 6.30
N PRO A 13 1.87 8.25 5.91
CA PRO A 13 1.22 9.22 6.79
C PRO A 13 -0.22 8.84 7.14
N MET A 14 -0.95 8.19 6.23
CA MET A 14 -2.32 7.73 6.49
C MET A 14 -2.37 6.62 7.54
N LEU A 15 -1.37 5.75 7.57
CA LEU A 15 -1.25 4.67 8.55
C LEU A 15 -0.58 5.10 9.86
N GLY A 16 -0.03 6.31 9.93
CA GLY A 16 0.77 6.77 11.07
C GLY A 16 2.07 5.98 11.27
N ILE A 17 2.64 5.39 10.22
CA ILE A 17 3.91 4.63 10.28
C ILE A 17 4.88 5.08 9.19
N SER A 18 6.18 4.75 9.33
CA SER A 18 7.18 5.13 8.33
C SER A 18 7.03 4.33 7.01
N PRO A 19 7.37 4.90 5.84
CA PRO A 19 7.32 4.21 4.55
C PRO A 19 8.16 2.92 4.50
N ALA A 20 9.27 2.89 5.23
CA ALA A 20 10.11 1.70 5.36
C ALA A 20 9.33 0.55 6.04
N LYS A 21 8.56 0.87 7.09
CA LYS A 21 7.73 -0.10 7.82
C LYS A 21 6.55 -0.57 6.98
N VAL A 22 5.92 0.30 6.19
CA VAL A 22 4.91 -0.07 5.18
C VAL A 22 5.46 -1.11 4.21
N ARG A 23 6.63 -0.83 3.61
CA ARG A 23 7.28 -1.77 2.66
C ARG A 23 7.60 -3.11 3.30
N GLN A 24 8.08 -3.11 4.54
CA GLN A 24 8.38 -4.33 5.29
C GLN A 24 7.11 -5.16 5.54
N TYR A 25 6.03 -4.54 6.00
CA TYR A 25 4.76 -5.24 6.24
C TYR A 25 4.13 -5.79 4.98
N MET A 26 4.17 -5.02 3.87
CA MET A 26 3.68 -5.51 2.59
C MET A 26 4.52 -6.68 2.06
N ARG A 27 5.85 -6.63 2.20
CA ARG A 27 6.73 -7.76 1.80
C ARG A 27 6.49 -9.02 2.63
N ASN A 28 6.26 -8.85 3.93
CA ASN A 28 6.03 -9.96 4.86
C ASN A 28 4.58 -10.48 4.83
N GLY A 29 3.68 -9.84 4.06
CA GLY A 29 2.26 -10.19 4.03
C GLY A 29 1.49 -9.87 5.31
N VAL A 30 2.07 -9.08 6.22
CA VAL A 30 1.43 -8.66 7.48
C VAL A 30 0.27 -7.69 7.22
N LEU A 31 0.41 -6.86 6.19
CA LEU A 31 -0.56 -5.82 5.84
C LEU A 31 -0.94 -5.93 4.36
N ASP A 32 -2.16 -6.41 4.09
CA ASP A 32 -2.70 -6.50 2.73
C ASP A 32 -3.23 -5.14 2.26
N LEU A 33 -2.29 -4.26 1.90
CA LEU A 33 -2.60 -2.96 1.30
C LEU A 33 -2.71 -3.03 -0.22
N GLY A 34 -2.30 -4.13 -0.84
CA GLY A 34 -2.29 -4.28 -2.28
C GLY A 34 -1.18 -5.18 -2.78
N LEU A 35 -0.56 -4.80 -3.90
CA LEU A 35 0.32 -5.68 -4.65
C LEU A 35 1.78 -5.29 -4.48
N VAL A 36 2.59 -6.30 -4.15
CA VAL A 36 4.05 -6.20 -4.12
C VAL A 36 4.58 -7.01 -5.29
N VAL A 37 5.28 -6.34 -6.20
CA VAL A 37 5.99 -7.01 -7.29
C VAL A 37 7.43 -7.23 -6.82
N ASP A 38 7.79 -8.49 -6.66
CA ASP A 38 9.17 -8.88 -6.41
C ASP A 38 9.97 -8.76 -7.72
N PRO A 39 11.06 -7.97 -7.75
CA PRO A 39 11.91 -7.84 -8.93
C PRO A 39 12.43 -9.19 -9.44
N LYS A 40 12.68 -10.15 -8.55
CA LYS A 40 13.13 -11.50 -8.93
C LYS A 40 12.06 -12.30 -9.67
N LYS A 41 10.78 -12.02 -9.43
CA LYS A 41 9.65 -12.72 -10.07
C LYS A 41 9.18 -12.03 -11.35
N SER A 42 9.34 -10.72 -11.46
CA SER A 42 8.90 -9.96 -12.64
C SER A 42 9.99 -9.66 -13.67
N GLY A 43 11.27 -9.88 -13.33
CA GLY A 43 12.40 -9.47 -14.15
C GLY A 43 12.70 -7.97 -14.06
N GLU A 44 12.10 -7.24 -13.11
CA GLU A 44 12.40 -5.83 -12.88
C GLU A 44 13.64 -5.63 -12.01
N LYS A 45 14.27 -4.45 -12.07
CA LYS A 45 15.42 -4.10 -11.23
C LYS A 45 15.03 -3.68 -9.80
N ASN A 46 13.81 -3.17 -9.61
CA ASN A 46 13.38 -2.56 -8.37
C ASN A 46 12.06 -3.16 -7.87
N TRP A 47 11.85 -3.10 -6.56
CA TRP A 47 10.56 -3.46 -5.95
C TRP A 47 9.49 -2.44 -6.34
N ARG A 48 8.35 -2.92 -6.86
CA ARG A 48 7.18 -2.09 -7.06
C ARG A 48 6.12 -2.39 -6.01
N PHE A 49 5.59 -1.32 -5.43
CA PHE A 49 4.51 -1.36 -4.46
C PHE A 49 3.32 -0.63 -5.07
N LYS A 50 2.18 -1.31 -5.14
CA LYS A 50 0.91 -0.75 -5.60
C LYS A 50 -0.09 -0.86 -4.47
N ILE A 51 -0.27 0.22 -3.72
CA ILE A 51 -1.22 0.28 -2.62
C ILE A 51 -2.58 0.69 -3.19
N TYR A 52 -3.63 -0.06 -2.85
CA TYR A 52 -5.00 0.28 -3.19
C TYR A 52 -5.57 1.17 -2.08
N PRO A 53 -5.99 2.41 -2.37
CA PRO A 53 -6.60 3.30 -1.37
C PRO A 53 -7.76 2.62 -0.65
N ALA A 54 -8.62 1.89 -1.37
CA ALA A 54 -9.75 1.19 -0.78
C ALA A 54 -9.36 0.13 0.27
N LYS A 55 -8.20 -0.53 0.13
CA LYS A 55 -7.69 -1.46 1.16
C LYS A 55 -7.07 -0.69 2.33
N LEU A 56 -6.33 0.37 2.02
CA LEU A 56 -5.72 1.25 3.02
C LEU A 56 -6.77 1.84 3.96
N TYR A 57 -7.84 2.43 3.41
CA TYR A 57 -8.95 3.01 4.17
C TYR A 57 -9.62 1.98 5.09
N LYS A 58 -9.87 0.76 4.59
CA LYS A 58 -10.39 -0.35 5.42
C LYS A 58 -9.48 -0.69 6.61
N VAL A 59 -8.17 -0.65 6.44
CA VAL A 59 -7.20 -0.95 7.51
C VAL A 59 -7.20 0.13 8.60
N ILE A 60 -7.30 1.40 8.20
CA ILE A 60 -7.32 2.53 9.15
C ILE A 60 -8.71 2.82 9.72
N GLY A 61 -9.73 2.02 9.34
CA GLY A 61 -11.11 2.22 9.76
C GLY A 61 -11.77 3.46 9.16
N GLY A 62 -11.19 4.03 8.10
CA GLY A 62 -11.77 5.15 7.37
C GLY A 62 -12.73 4.67 6.29
N ASP A 63 -13.87 5.32 6.13
CA ASP A 63 -14.75 5.09 5.01
C ASP A 63 -14.12 5.67 3.72
N PRO A 64 -14.02 4.89 2.62
CA PRO A 64 -13.52 5.39 1.34
C PRO A 64 -14.46 6.44 0.71
N ASP A 65 -15.64 6.65 1.29
CA ASP A 65 -16.71 7.57 0.88
C ASP A 65 -16.69 8.90 1.68
N GLY A 66 -16.12 8.91 2.90
CA GLY A 66 -16.11 10.12 3.73
C GLY A 66 -17.46 10.52 4.31
N SER A 67 -18.39 9.59 4.49
CA SER A 67 -19.62 9.81 5.24
C SER A 67 -19.36 9.75 6.74
N ASN A 68 -18.95 10.88 7.33
CA ASN A 68 -19.04 11.13 8.77
C ASN A 68 -19.82 12.41 9.03
#